data_AF-A0A6A2WWH9-F1
#
_entry.id   AF-A0A6A2WWH9-F1
#
_cell.length_a   1.000
_cell.length_b   1.000
_cell.length_c   1.000
_cell.angle_alpha   90.00
_cell.angle_beta   90.00
_cell.angle_gamma   90.00
#
_symmetry.space_group_name_H-M   'P 1'
#
loop_
_entity.id
_entity.type
_entity.pdbx_description
1 polymer ?
#
loop_
_entity_poly.entity_id
_entity_poly.type
_entity_poly.pdbx_seq_one_letter_code
_entity_poly.pdbx_strand_id
1 'polypeptide(L)'
;MDKTSGGSGFKSKRDYLIERFNMKMKLIAGNSAGTGTGTTFYLSSKGPSHDEIDLEFLGNKSGYPYTLHTNVFTQGQGGREEGFHLWFDPTKHFHTYSIVWNPRNIIILVDNILIRVFSNEESIGVPYPNKQRMKVYGSLWDADDWATRGERVKTD
;
A
#
# COMPACT_ATOMS: atom_id res chain seq x y z
N MET A 1 15.60 0.67 -9.20
CA MET A 1 15.20 -0.64 -9.72
C MET A 1 15.77 -0.74 -11.11
N ASP A 2 16.50 -1.80 -11.38
CA ASP A 2 17.05 -2.12 -12.69
C ASP A 2 16.76 -3.61 -12.98
N LYS A 3 16.99 -4.04 -14.22
CA LYS A 3 16.70 -5.40 -14.67
C LYS A 3 17.52 -6.48 -13.94
N THR A 4 18.53 -6.09 -13.15
CA THR A 4 19.43 -7.02 -12.46
C THR A 4 19.10 -7.21 -10.98
N SER A 5 18.46 -6.23 -10.33
CA SER A 5 18.15 -6.27 -8.89
C SER A 5 16.72 -6.67 -8.53
N GLY A 6 15.76 -6.58 -9.46
CA GLY A 6 14.35 -6.94 -9.24
C GLY A 6 13.60 -6.06 -8.23
N GLY A 7 14.29 -5.15 -7.53
CA GLY A 7 13.72 -4.27 -6.52
C GLY A 7 14.60 -4.05 -5.30
N SER A 8 14.03 -3.39 -4.29
CA SER A 8 14.61 -3.27 -2.95
C SER A 8 13.51 -3.04 -1.92
N GLY A 9 13.80 -3.26 -0.65
CA GLY A 9 12.85 -2.99 0.42
C GLY A 9 13.49 -2.92 1.79
N PHE A 10 12.71 -2.42 2.74
CA PHE A 10 13.07 -2.34 4.15
C PHE A 10 11.92 -2.86 5.00
N LYS A 11 12.24 -3.17 6.26
CA LYS A 11 11.23 -3.52 7.27
C LYS A 11 11.58 -2.94 8.63
N SER A 12 10.58 -2.75 9.47
CA SER A 12 10.78 -2.32 10.85
C SER A 12 11.52 -3.38 11.68
N LYS A 13 12.40 -2.91 12.58
CA LYS A 13 13.09 -3.79 13.55
C LYS A 13 12.09 -4.47 14.49
N ARG A 14 11.07 -3.73 14.93
CA ARG A 14 10.04 -4.18 15.87
C ARG A 14 8.74 -4.56 15.16
N ASP A 15 7.93 -5.34 15.85
CA ASP A 15 6.56 -5.67 15.47
C ASP A 15 5.61 -4.83 16.34
N TYR A 16 4.53 -4.35 15.75
CA TYR A 16 3.58 -3.45 16.37
C TYR A 16 2.19 -4.05 16.37
N LEU A 17 1.39 -3.69 17.35
CA LEU A 17 -0.05 -3.96 17.37
C LEU A 17 -0.73 -2.63 17.64
N ILE A 18 -1.60 -2.19 16.73
CA ILE A 18 -2.44 -1.00 16.90
C ILE A 18 -1.58 0.27 17.16
N GLU A 19 -1.28 1.00 16.10
CA GLU A 19 -0.46 2.20 16.17
C GLU A 19 -0.74 3.11 14.95
N ARG A 20 -0.16 4.32 14.95
CA ARG A 20 -0.10 5.18 13.77
C ARG A 20 1.25 5.08 13.10
N PHE A 21 1.24 4.84 11.78
CA PHE A 21 2.43 4.82 10.94
C PHE A 21 2.32 5.92 9.90
N ASN A 22 3.37 6.72 9.77
CA ASN A 22 3.46 7.78 8.77
C ASN A 22 4.71 7.56 7.92
N MET A 23 4.57 7.68 6.61
CA MET A 23 5.68 7.66 5.67
C MET A 23 5.60 8.88 4.75
N LYS A 24 6.70 9.62 4.62
CA LYS A 24 6.83 10.67 3.61
C LYS A 24 7.41 10.05 2.34
N MET A 25 6.67 10.11 1.25
CA MET A 25 7.07 9.53 -0.03
C MET A 25 6.89 10.53 -1.16
N LYS A 26 7.80 10.46 -2.12
CA LYS A 26 7.69 11.08 -3.44
C LYS A 26 7.86 9.97 -4.47
N LEU A 27 6.91 9.84 -5.38
CA LEU A 27 6.87 8.73 -6.33
C LEU A 27 7.78 8.99 -7.54
N ILE A 28 7.95 7.95 -8.35
CA ILE A 28 8.82 7.95 -9.52
C ILE A 28 8.22 8.85 -10.60
N ALA A 29 9.00 9.83 -11.07
CA ALA A 29 8.58 10.71 -12.15
C ALA A 29 8.81 10.05 -13.53
N GLY A 30 8.06 10.50 -14.54
CA GLY A 30 8.19 10.01 -15.91
C GLY A 30 7.41 8.72 -16.15
N ASN A 31 7.93 7.83 -17.01
CA ASN A 31 7.29 6.55 -17.26
C ASN A 31 7.54 5.62 -16.07
N SER A 32 6.45 5.25 -15.41
CA SER A 32 6.43 4.31 -14.29
C SER A 32 5.42 3.19 -14.54
N ALA A 33 4.98 2.98 -15.79
CA ALA A 33 4.15 1.82 -16.11
C ALA A 33 4.92 0.53 -15.78
N GLY A 34 4.24 -0.43 -15.15
CA GLY A 34 4.86 -1.66 -14.63
C GLY A 34 5.74 -1.47 -13.39
N THR A 35 6.66 -0.50 -13.42
CA THR A 35 7.58 -0.17 -12.31
C THR A 35 6.89 0.45 -11.10
N GLY A 36 5.87 1.26 -11.35
CA GLY A 36 5.30 2.11 -10.32
C GLY A 36 4.32 1.40 -9.43
N THR A 37 4.08 0.11 -9.62
CA THR A 37 3.23 -0.79 -8.79
C THR A 37 3.95 -1.36 -7.58
N GLY A 38 5.28 -1.32 -7.58
CA GLY A 38 6.03 -1.84 -6.45
C GLY A 38 6.36 -0.85 -5.36
N THR A 39 6.02 0.45 -5.48
CA THR A 39 6.18 1.34 -4.31
C THR A 39 5.08 0.98 -3.32
N THR A 40 5.45 0.28 -2.26
CA THR A 40 4.51 -0.15 -1.25
C THR A 40 4.87 0.48 0.09
N PHE A 41 3.86 0.78 0.87
CA PHE A 41 3.97 1.07 2.29
C PHE A 41 2.89 0.27 3.00
N TYR A 42 3.29 -0.79 3.68
CA TYR A 42 2.33 -1.76 4.18
C TYR A 42 2.71 -2.31 5.55
N LEU A 43 1.74 -2.89 6.22
CA LEU A 43 1.93 -3.67 7.43
C LEU A 43 1.60 -5.11 7.14
N SER A 44 2.42 -6.06 7.60
CA SER A 44 2.11 -7.48 7.44
C SER A 44 2.61 -8.29 8.64
N SER A 45 1.81 -9.27 9.06
CA SER A 45 2.25 -10.34 9.98
C SER A 45 2.98 -11.44 9.20
N LYS A 46 3.12 -12.64 9.75
CA LYS A 46 3.85 -13.74 9.09
C LYS A 46 2.95 -14.95 8.94
N GLY A 47 3.19 -15.72 7.88
CA GLY A 47 2.57 -17.02 7.65
C GLY A 47 1.35 -16.95 6.74
N PRO A 48 0.73 -18.11 6.46
CA PRO A 48 -0.36 -18.22 5.48
C PRO A 48 -1.64 -17.51 5.93
N SER A 49 -1.87 -17.38 7.24
CA SER A 49 -3.02 -16.67 7.82
C SER A 49 -2.64 -15.25 8.28
N HIS A 50 -1.78 -14.57 7.52
CA HIS A 50 -1.31 -13.25 7.90
C HIS A 50 -2.42 -12.20 7.90
N ASP A 51 -2.23 -11.17 8.72
CA ASP A 51 -2.98 -9.92 8.63
C ASP A 51 -2.11 -8.91 7.90
N GLU A 52 -2.71 -8.06 7.06
CA GLU A 52 -1.97 -7.08 6.26
C GLU A 52 -2.82 -5.85 5.90
N ILE A 53 -2.16 -4.70 5.78
CA ILE A 53 -2.77 -3.41 5.42
C ILE A 53 -1.86 -2.74 4.40
N ASP A 54 -2.39 -2.54 3.19
CA ASP A 54 -1.60 -2.16 2.03
C ASP A 54 -1.91 -0.75 1.54
N LEU A 55 -0.86 0.01 1.26
CA LEU A 55 -0.87 1.14 0.34
C LEU A 55 0.10 0.80 -0.79
N GLU A 56 -0.44 0.55 -1.96
CA GLU A 56 0.31 0.26 -3.18
C GLU A 56 0.07 1.40 -4.14
N PHE A 57 1.15 2.07 -4.54
CA PHE A 57 1.05 3.04 -5.62
C PHE A 57 1.18 2.26 -6.92
N LEU A 58 0.34 2.54 -7.91
CA LEU A 58 0.36 1.93 -9.23
C LEU A 58 0.76 3.00 -10.24
N GLY A 59 1.90 2.81 -10.87
CA GLY A 59 2.45 3.74 -11.84
C GLY A 59 1.80 3.64 -13.21
N ASN A 60 2.15 4.59 -14.04
CA ASN A 60 1.53 4.78 -15.33
C ASN A 60 2.51 5.37 -16.35
N LYS A 61 2.09 5.41 -17.61
CA LYS A 61 2.82 6.11 -18.67
C LYS A 61 2.92 7.60 -18.32
N SER A 62 4.00 8.23 -18.78
CA SER A 62 4.20 9.68 -18.65
C SER A 62 2.93 10.46 -19.04
N GLY A 63 2.49 11.37 -18.16
CA GLY A 63 1.31 12.21 -18.36
C GLY A 63 -0.02 11.58 -17.92
N TYR A 64 -0.05 10.32 -17.48
CA TYR A 64 -1.23 9.69 -16.87
C TYR A 64 -1.11 9.62 -15.35
N PRO A 65 -2.24 9.65 -14.62
CA PRO A 65 -2.21 9.66 -13.15
C PRO A 65 -1.78 8.32 -12.58
N TYR A 66 -1.13 8.38 -11.42
CA TYR A 66 -0.98 7.25 -10.51
C TYR A 66 -2.34 6.83 -9.93
N THR A 67 -2.43 5.56 -9.54
CA THR A 67 -3.52 5.06 -8.69
C THR A 67 -2.94 4.67 -7.34
N LEU A 68 -3.48 5.20 -6.24
CA LEU A 68 -3.26 4.64 -4.91
C LEU A 68 -4.26 3.50 -4.72
N HIS A 69 -3.74 2.30 -4.58
CA HIS A 69 -4.49 1.10 -4.27
C HIS A 69 -4.34 0.77 -2.78
N THR A 70 -5.43 0.36 -2.15
CA THR A 70 -5.43 -0.02 -0.75
C THR A 70 -6.09 -1.36 -0.56
N ASN A 71 -5.56 -2.18 0.35
CA ASN A 71 -6.14 -3.48 0.67
C ASN A 71 -6.04 -3.75 2.18
N VAL A 72 -6.89 -4.68 2.64
CA VAL A 72 -6.84 -5.18 4.02
C VAL A 72 -7.01 -6.70 3.98
N PHE A 73 -6.00 -7.39 4.48
CA PHE A 73 -6.00 -8.83 4.70
C PHE A 73 -6.26 -9.15 6.17
N THR A 74 -7.08 -10.16 6.38
CA THR A 74 -7.36 -10.72 7.70
C THR A 74 -7.31 -12.23 7.63
N GLN A 75 -6.49 -12.86 8.45
CA GLN A 75 -6.33 -14.33 8.47
C GLN A 75 -6.01 -14.92 7.09
N GLY A 76 -5.20 -14.22 6.29
CA GLY A 76 -4.79 -14.61 4.95
C GLY A 76 -5.81 -14.31 3.85
N GLN A 77 -6.94 -13.69 4.19
CA GLN A 77 -7.99 -13.35 3.23
C GLN A 77 -8.01 -11.85 2.96
N GLY A 78 -7.68 -11.47 1.73
CA GLY A 78 -7.76 -10.10 1.19
C GLY A 78 -9.06 -9.87 0.43
N GLY A 79 -8.98 -9.32 -0.79
CA GLY A 79 -10.15 -9.08 -1.63
C GLY A 79 -10.93 -7.82 -1.23
N ARG A 80 -10.25 -6.87 -0.59
CA ARG A 80 -10.82 -5.62 -0.08
C ARG A 80 -10.16 -4.42 -0.74
N GLU A 81 -9.91 -4.54 -2.04
CA GLU A 81 -9.23 -3.55 -2.84
C GLU A 81 -10.08 -2.28 -3.04
N GLU A 82 -9.47 -1.12 -2.83
CA GLU A 82 -10.04 0.18 -3.24
C GLU A 82 -8.96 1.02 -3.93
N GLY A 83 -9.30 1.59 -5.10
CA GLY A 83 -8.39 2.40 -5.92
C GLY A 83 -8.80 3.87 -5.96
N PHE A 84 -7.81 4.76 -5.83
CA PHE A 84 -8.01 6.21 -5.76
C PHE A 84 -7.03 6.95 -6.67
N HIS A 85 -7.50 8.03 -7.30
CA HIS A 85 -6.61 9.03 -7.88
C HIS A 85 -6.35 10.14 -6.85
N LEU A 86 -5.10 10.61 -6.80
CA LEU A 86 -4.70 11.70 -5.91
C LEU A 86 -5.02 13.05 -6.55
N TRP A 87 -5.40 14.05 -5.74
CA TRP A 87 -5.70 15.42 -6.19
C TRP A 87 -4.44 16.26 -6.46
N PHE A 88 -3.28 15.61 -6.59
CA PHE A 88 -1.98 16.21 -6.86
C PHE A 88 -1.11 15.23 -7.64
N ASP A 89 0.00 15.72 -8.21
CA ASP A 89 1.02 14.88 -8.83
C ASP A 89 2.01 14.37 -7.75
N PRO A 90 1.95 13.08 -7.37
CA PRO A 90 2.74 12.53 -6.26
C PRO A 90 4.24 12.39 -6.61
N THR A 91 4.64 12.72 -7.84
CA THR A 91 6.03 12.66 -8.31
C THR A 91 6.79 13.97 -8.09
N LYS A 92 6.07 15.08 -7.84
CA LYS A 92 6.67 16.42 -7.73
C LYS A 92 7.18 16.74 -6.34
N HIS A 93 6.44 16.36 -5.31
CA HIS A 93 6.75 16.68 -3.91
C HIS A 93 6.59 15.46 -3.01
N PHE A 94 7.17 15.55 -1.81
CA PHE A 94 6.91 14.55 -0.77
C PHE A 94 5.54 14.80 -0.15
N HIS A 95 4.75 13.74 -0.07
CA HIS A 95 3.46 13.72 0.62
C HIS A 95 3.49 12.70 1.75
N THR A 96 2.65 12.91 2.76
CA THR A 96 2.59 12.03 3.94
C THR A 96 1.45 11.03 3.78
N TYR A 97 1.79 9.75 3.70
CA TYR A 97 0.85 8.65 3.67
C TYR A 97 0.81 8.01 5.05
N SER A 98 -0.38 7.84 5.61
CA SER A 98 -0.54 7.35 6.98
C SER A 98 -1.52 6.20 7.07
N ILE A 99 -1.17 5.23 7.92
CA ILE A 99 -2.07 4.17 8.38
C ILE A 99 -2.28 4.39 9.87
N VAL A 100 -3.51 4.70 10.27
CA VAL A 100 -3.92 4.78 11.67
C VAL A 100 -4.69 3.51 11.99
N TRP A 101 -4.06 2.59 12.70
CA TRP A 101 -4.65 1.31 13.07
C TRP A 101 -4.96 1.32 14.57
N ASN A 102 -6.23 1.21 14.93
CA ASN A 102 -6.69 1.22 16.33
C ASN A 102 -7.76 0.14 16.56
N PRO A 103 -8.23 -0.11 17.79
CA PRO A 103 -9.17 -1.22 18.03
C PRO A 103 -10.51 -1.08 17.30
N ARG A 104 -10.86 0.12 16.84
CA ARG A 104 -12.13 0.43 16.17
C ARG A 104 -11.99 0.53 14.66
N ASN A 105 -10.90 1.11 14.15
CA ASN A 105 -10.78 1.45 12.74
C ASN A 105 -9.33 1.34 12.25
N ILE A 106 -9.18 0.91 10.99
CA ILE A 106 -8.03 1.26 10.16
C ILE A 106 -8.43 2.49 9.36
N ILE A 107 -7.64 3.56 9.43
CA ILE A 107 -7.89 4.80 8.69
C ILE A 107 -6.66 5.08 7.83
N ILE A 108 -6.88 5.27 6.54
CA ILE A 108 -5.83 5.64 5.58
C ILE A 108 -5.96 7.14 5.30
N LEU A 109 -4.83 7.84 5.46
CA LEU A 109 -4.74 9.29 5.27
C LEU A 109 -3.67 9.63 4.24
N VAL A 110 -3.95 10.64 3.42
CA VAL A 110 -2.96 11.31 2.55
C VAL A 110 -2.94 12.79 2.94
N ASP A 111 -1.79 13.26 3.44
CA ASP A 111 -1.63 14.61 4.01
C ASP A 111 -2.69 14.97 5.06
N ASN A 112 -3.01 14.01 5.93
CA ASN A 112 -4.08 14.07 6.93
C ASN A 112 -5.51 14.20 6.38
N ILE A 113 -5.70 14.04 5.06
CA ILE A 113 -7.03 13.90 4.44
C ILE A 113 -7.40 12.42 4.43
N LEU A 114 -8.59 12.11 4.95
CA LEU A 114 -9.13 10.75 5.01
C LEU A 114 -9.48 10.25 3.62
N ILE A 115 -8.92 9.09 3.26
CA ILE A 115 -9.19 8.40 1.99
C ILE A 115 -10.08 7.18 2.20
N ARG A 116 -9.81 6.42 3.27
CA ARG A 116 -10.49 5.15 3.54
C ARG A 116 -10.62 4.89 5.04
N VAL A 117 -11.72 4.26 5.43
CA VAL A 117 -11.94 3.69 6.76
C VAL A 117 -12.35 2.23 6.61
N PHE A 118 -11.68 1.34 7.32
CA PHE A 118 -12.10 -0.03 7.53
C PHE A 118 -12.44 -0.24 9.02
N SER A 119 -13.73 -0.35 9.31
CA SER A 119 -14.26 -0.48 10.67
C SER A 119 -14.06 -1.90 11.23
N ASN A 120 -13.88 -2.00 12.54
CA ASN A 120 -13.92 -3.26 13.25
C ASN A 120 -15.37 -3.69 13.42
N GLU A 121 -15.78 -4.61 12.54
CA GLU A 121 -17.11 -5.19 12.48
C GLU A 121 -17.11 -6.67 12.93
N GLU A 122 -16.20 -7.04 13.85
CA GLU A 122 -16.13 -8.41 14.41
C GLU A 122 -17.47 -8.85 15.04
N SER A 123 -18.28 -7.92 15.54
CA SER A 123 -19.61 -8.18 16.11
C SER A 123 -20.61 -8.77 15.11
N ILE A 124 -20.42 -8.51 13.81
CA ILE A 124 -21.22 -9.07 12.71
C ILE A 124 -20.43 -10.10 11.89
N GLY A 125 -19.30 -10.58 12.42
CA GLY A 125 -18.53 -11.67 11.83
C GLY A 125 -17.50 -11.26 10.78
N VAL A 126 -17.27 -9.96 10.55
CA VAL A 126 -16.19 -9.51 9.67
C VAL A 126 -14.89 -9.49 10.47
N PRO A 127 -13.87 -10.31 10.11
CA PRO A 127 -12.62 -10.33 10.83
C PRO A 127 -11.91 -8.96 10.78
N TYR A 128 -11.17 -8.65 11.83
CA TYR A 128 -10.39 -7.43 11.94
C TYR A 128 -8.96 -7.77 12.37
N PRO A 129 -7.91 -7.13 11.80
CA PRO A 129 -6.54 -7.46 12.12
C PRO A 129 -6.16 -6.82 13.46
N ASN A 130 -6.52 -7.43 14.59
CA ASN A 130 -6.16 -6.95 15.94
C ASN A 130 -5.49 -8.03 16.80
N LYS A 131 -5.24 -9.22 16.25
CA LYS A 131 -4.70 -10.38 16.98
C LYS A 131 -3.22 -10.65 16.68
N GLN A 132 -2.73 -10.16 15.54
CA GLN A 132 -1.36 -10.39 15.09
C GLN A 132 -0.56 -9.09 15.09
N ARG A 133 0.65 -9.16 15.66
CA ARG A 133 1.62 -8.06 15.52
C ARG A 133 2.14 -8.03 14.10
N MET A 134 2.21 -6.84 13.51
CA MET A 134 2.68 -6.62 12.15
C MET A 134 3.98 -5.83 12.14
N LYS A 135 4.84 -6.14 11.16
CA LYS A 135 5.96 -5.26 10.81
C LYS A 135 5.50 -4.24 9.80
N VAL A 136 6.16 -3.10 9.80
CA VAL A 136 6.07 -2.12 8.71
C VAL A 136 7.06 -2.51 7.64
N TYR A 137 6.63 -2.45 6.40
CA TYR A 137 7.45 -2.69 5.23
C TYR A 137 7.33 -1.52 4.26
N GLY A 138 8.37 -1.34 3.47
CA GLY A 138 8.27 -0.59 2.23
C GLY A 138 9.18 -1.22 1.20
N SER A 139 8.68 -1.34 -0.02
CA SER A 139 9.45 -1.91 -1.12
C SER A 139 9.29 -1.07 -2.38
N LEU A 140 10.14 -1.36 -3.35
CA LEU A 140 10.04 -1.02 -4.75
C LEU A 140 10.36 -2.31 -5.52
N TRP A 141 9.46 -2.76 -6.37
CA TRP A 141 9.59 -3.99 -7.15
C TRP A 141 8.83 -3.90 -8.48
N ASP A 142 9.09 -4.82 -9.39
CA ASP A 142 8.44 -4.89 -10.70
C ASP A 142 7.20 -5.78 -10.63
N ALA A 143 6.03 -5.23 -10.97
CA ALA A 143 4.75 -5.94 -10.89
C ALA A 143 4.02 -5.99 -12.25
N ASP A 144 4.80 -6.08 -13.32
CA ASP A 144 4.36 -6.12 -14.72
C ASP A 144 3.11 -7.00 -14.99
N ASP A 145 2.89 -8.05 -14.20
CA ASP A 145 1.78 -8.99 -14.38
C ASP A 145 0.38 -8.40 -14.06
N TRP A 146 0.26 -7.30 -13.30
CA TRP A 146 -1.06 -6.76 -12.92
C TRP A 146 -1.13 -5.22 -12.76
N ALA A 147 0.03 -4.58 -12.66
CA ALA A 147 0.29 -3.17 -12.40
C ALA A 147 -0.55 -2.12 -13.14
N THR A 148 -0.54 -2.15 -14.47
CA THR A 148 -1.00 -1.00 -15.27
C THR A 148 -2.07 -1.45 -16.25
N ARG A 149 -3.32 -1.06 -15.97
CA ARG A 149 -4.52 -1.36 -16.78
C ARG A 149 -4.78 -2.86 -16.99
N GLY A 150 -4.51 -3.69 -15.98
CA GLY A 150 -4.74 -5.14 -16.06
C GLY A 150 -4.04 -5.76 -17.26
N GLU A 151 -2.70 -5.82 -17.23
CA GLU A 151 -1.83 -6.49 -18.22
C GLU A 151 -1.54 -5.73 -19.54
N ARG A 152 -2.07 -4.51 -19.75
CA ARG A 152 -1.94 -3.82 -21.06
C ARG A 152 -0.69 -2.96 -21.25
N VAL A 153 0.06 -2.64 -20.20
CA VAL A 153 1.28 -1.82 -20.31
C VAL A 153 2.36 -2.37 -19.38
N LYS A 154 3.50 -2.74 -19.96
CA LYS A 154 4.67 -3.31 -19.28
C LYS A 154 5.74 -2.25 -18.99
N THR A 155 6.67 -2.58 -18.11
CA THR A 155 7.91 -1.82 -17.87
C THR A 155 8.79 -1.81 -19.14
N ASP A 156 9.47 -0.68 -19.38
CA ASP A 156 10.39 -0.50 -20.53
C ASP A 156 11.79 -1.16 -20.28
#